data_AF-A0A8J5NAC3-F1
#
_entry.id   AF-A0A8J5NAC3-F1
#
_cell.length_a   1.000
_cell.length_b   1.000
_cell.length_c   1.000
_cell.angle_alpha   90.00
_cell.angle_beta   90.00
_cell.angle_gamma   90.00
#
_symmetry.space_group_name_H-M   'P 1'
#
loop_
_entity.id
_entity.type
_entity.pdbx_description
1 polymer ?
#
loop_
_entity_poly.entity_id
_entity_poly.type
_entity_poly.pdbx_seq_one_letter_code
_entity_poly.pdbx_strand_id
1 'polypeptide(L)'
;MKPEFLAINPQHCVPTMVDGDLALWESRPICTYLASQYGKDDSLYPKDPKTRAKALGWLNDWLAGHDWAVGNNLTVADHSLVATVSTMEATGIDLAKHTNISSWLGRCKTKM
;
A
#
# COMPACT_ATOMS: atom_id res chain seq x y z
N MET A 1 9.37 22.73 14.07
CA MET A 1 9.27 22.68 12.59
C MET A 1 9.58 24.08 12.06
N LYS A 2 10.28 24.22 10.92
CA LYS A 2 10.58 25.55 10.36
C LYS A 2 9.30 26.19 9.75
N PRO A 3 9.08 27.52 9.88
CA PRO A 3 7.87 28.17 9.37
C PRO A 3 7.62 27.95 7.87
N GLU A 4 8.67 27.84 7.06
CA GLU A 4 8.56 27.64 5.61
C GLU A 4 7.96 26.28 5.27
N PHE A 5 8.25 25.24 6.07
CA PHE A 5 7.66 23.91 5.88
C PHE A 5 6.19 23.88 6.32
N LEU A 6 5.84 24.60 7.38
CA LEU A 6 4.45 24.70 7.85
C LEU A 6 3.55 25.42 6.85
N ALA A 7 4.09 26.36 6.08
CA ALA A 7 3.37 27.02 4.99
C ALA A 7 3.04 26.06 3.84
N ILE A 8 3.85 25.02 3.63
CA ILE A 8 3.63 23.99 2.60
C ILE A 8 2.70 22.88 3.13
N ASN A 9 2.99 22.37 4.33
CA ASN A 9 2.23 21.31 4.97
C ASN A 9 1.86 21.72 6.41
N PRO A 10 0.62 22.20 6.65
CA PRO A 10 0.17 22.58 7.98
C PRO A 10 0.05 21.37 8.93
N GLN A 11 -0.08 20.16 8.40
CA GLN A 11 -0.08 18.92 9.16
C GLN A 11 1.32 18.46 9.56
N HIS A 12 2.36 19.19 9.13
CA HIS A 12 3.72 19.06 9.63
C HIS A 12 4.24 17.61 9.63
N CYS A 13 3.92 16.87 8.56
CA CYS A 13 4.24 15.46 8.40
C CYS A 13 5.17 15.23 7.20
N VAL A 14 5.91 14.13 7.25
CA VAL A 14 6.65 13.59 6.11
C VAL A 14 6.04 12.23 5.71
N PRO A 15 6.00 11.88 4.42
CA PRO A 15 6.49 12.67 3.27
C PRO A 15 5.57 13.85 2.90
N THR A 16 6.17 14.91 2.34
CA THR A 16 5.52 16.06 1.70
C THR A 16 6.22 16.32 0.37
N MET A 17 5.44 16.58 -0.69
CA MET A 17 5.91 16.84 -2.05
C MET A 17 5.26 18.12 -2.58
N VAL A 18 6.01 18.88 -3.38
CA VAL A 18 5.49 20.04 -4.13
C VAL A 18 5.74 19.79 -5.61
N ASP A 19 4.69 19.94 -6.42
CA ASP A 19 4.73 19.83 -7.87
C ASP A 19 4.01 21.02 -8.52
N GLY A 20 4.78 22.01 -8.98
CA GLY A 20 4.24 23.31 -9.37
C GLY A 20 3.50 23.99 -8.20
N ASP A 21 2.22 24.30 -8.42
CA ASP A 21 1.35 24.92 -7.41
C ASP A 21 0.70 23.90 -6.45
N LEU A 22 0.93 22.59 -6.66
CA LEU A 22 0.33 21.52 -5.86
C LEU A 22 1.25 21.10 -4.71
N ALA A 23 0.83 21.36 -3.48
CA ALA A 23 1.40 20.75 -2.28
C ALA A 23 0.60 19.50 -1.88
N LEU A 24 1.28 18.36 -1.73
CA LEU A 24 0.72 17.07 -1.35
C LEU A 24 1.49 16.48 -0.17
N TRP A 25 0.78 15.88 0.77
CA TRP A 25 1.33 15.07 1.85
C TRP A 25 0.57 13.75 1.95
N GLU A 26 1.03 12.86 2.82
CA GLU A 26 0.68 11.43 2.85
C GLU A 26 1.31 10.61 1.72
N SER A 27 1.91 9.47 2.08
CA SER A 27 2.66 8.65 1.13
C SER A 27 1.76 8.06 0.04
N ARG A 28 0.53 7.64 0.37
CA ARG A 28 -0.38 6.99 -0.58
C ARG A 28 -0.88 7.95 -1.67
N PRO A 29 -1.41 9.15 -1.37
CA PRO A 29 -1.76 10.14 -2.39
C PRO A 29 -0.58 10.59 -3.24
N ILE A 30 0.60 10.76 -2.65
CA ILE A 30 1.83 11.09 -3.40
C ILE A 30 2.13 9.99 -4.43
N CYS A 31 2.14 8.72 -4.01
CA CYS A 31 2.44 7.61 -4.90
C CYS A 31 1.41 7.47 -6.04
N THR A 32 0.11 7.59 -5.76
CA THR A 32 -0.91 7.47 -6.81
C THR A 32 -0.89 8.66 -7.77
N TYR A 33 -0.61 9.88 -7.29
CA TYR A 33 -0.42 11.06 -8.12
C TYR A 33 0.78 10.89 -9.06
N LEU A 34 1.95 10.51 -8.52
CA LEU A 34 3.16 10.32 -9.30
C LEU A 34 2.99 9.24 -10.37
N ALA A 35 2.39 8.09 -10.02
CA ALA A 35 2.10 7.03 -10.97
C ALA A 35 1.12 7.48 -12.07
N SER A 36 0.13 8.31 -11.72
CA SER A 36 -0.87 8.78 -12.69
C SER A 36 -0.36 9.89 -13.62
N GLN A 37 0.46 10.81 -13.11
CA GLN A 37 0.96 11.97 -13.87
C GLN A 37 2.24 11.67 -14.65
N TYR A 38 3.17 10.94 -14.03
CA TYR A 38 4.52 10.74 -14.56
C TYR A 38 4.83 9.30 -14.97
N GLY A 39 3.92 8.36 -14.73
CA GLY A 39 4.07 6.98 -15.18
C GLY A 39 4.22 6.88 -16.69
N LYS A 40 5.18 6.07 -17.16
CA LYS A 40 5.36 5.79 -18.60
C LYS A 40 4.13 5.12 -19.20
N ASP A 41 3.47 4.30 -18.41
CA ASP A 41 2.23 3.59 -18.69
C ASP A 41 1.42 3.46 -17.39
N ASP A 42 0.29 2.78 -17.43
CA ASP A 42 -0.58 2.57 -16.27
C ASP A 42 -0.25 1.29 -15.49
N SER A 43 0.89 0.63 -15.73
CA SER A 43 1.25 -0.62 -15.04
C SER A 43 1.36 -0.46 -13.52
N LEU A 44 1.87 0.69 -13.05
CA LEU A 44 2.00 1.00 -11.63
C LEU A 44 0.66 1.38 -10.97
N TYR A 45 -0.28 1.94 -11.73
CA TYR A 45 -1.59 2.35 -11.22
C TYR A 45 -2.67 2.31 -12.32
N PRO A 46 -3.19 1.11 -12.66
CA PRO A 46 -4.03 0.89 -13.85
C PRO A 46 -5.23 1.82 -13.89
N LYS A 47 -5.61 2.38 -15.03
CA LYS A 47 -6.75 3.33 -15.04
C LYS A 47 -8.10 2.67 -14.78
N ASP A 48 -8.24 1.39 -15.11
CA ASP A 48 -9.46 0.61 -14.89
C ASP A 48 -9.65 0.29 -13.39
N PRO A 49 -10.74 0.79 -12.76
CA PRO A 49 -11.03 0.52 -11.35
C PRO A 49 -11.18 -0.97 -11.05
N LYS A 50 -11.68 -1.78 -11.99
CA LYS A 50 -11.79 -3.24 -11.80
C LYS A 50 -10.41 -3.88 -11.73
N THR A 51 -9.46 -3.41 -12.52
CA THR A 51 -8.08 -3.87 -12.49
C THR A 51 -7.37 -3.39 -11.22
N ARG A 52 -7.58 -2.15 -10.75
CA ARG A 52 -7.10 -1.71 -9.43
C ARG A 52 -7.64 -2.58 -8.30
N ALA A 53 -8.91 -2.99 -8.38
CA ALA A 53 -9.53 -3.88 -7.40
C ALA A 53 -8.90 -5.29 -7.37
N LYS A 54 -8.15 -5.69 -8.42
CA LYS A 54 -7.39 -6.94 -8.44
C LYS A 54 -6.05 -6.86 -7.71
N ALA A 55 -5.71 -5.75 -7.05
CA ALA A 55 -4.47 -5.62 -6.28
C ALA A 55 -4.30 -6.74 -5.23
N LEU A 56 -5.39 -7.22 -4.64
CA LEU A 56 -5.38 -8.41 -3.76
C LEU A 56 -5.02 -9.70 -4.53
N GLY A 57 -5.45 -9.83 -5.79
CA GLY A 57 -5.01 -10.91 -6.67
C GLY A 57 -3.49 -10.90 -6.85
N TRP A 58 -2.89 -9.74 -7.12
CA TRP A 58 -1.44 -9.65 -7.28
C TRP A 58 -0.67 -9.94 -5.99
N LEU A 59 -1.14 -9.43 -4.85
CA LEU A 59 -0.52 -9.77 -3.56
C LEU A 59 -0.66 -11.27 -3.27
N ASN A 60 -1.78 -11.89 -3.62
CA ASN A 60 -1.99 -13.32 -3.48
C ASN A 60 -1.03 -14.13 -4.36
N ASP A 61 -0.82 -13.70 -5.59
CA ASP A 61 0.11 -14.34 -6.52
C ASP A 61 1.57 -14.15 -6.06
N TRP A 62 1.90 -12.96 -5.54
CA TRP A 62 3.21 -12.68 -4.95
C TRP A 62 3.54 -13.58 -3.76
N LEU A 63 2.56 -13.79 -2.87
CA LEU A 63 2.71 -14.66 -1.71
C LEU A 63 2.67 -16.17 -2.06
N ALA A 64 2.43 -16.54 -3.32
CA ALA A 64 2.47 -17.94 -3.72
C ALA A 64 3.86 -18.53 -3.50
N GLY A 65 3.94 -19.60 -2.71
CA GLY A 65 5.20 -20.25 -2.37
C GLY A 65 6.04 -19.55 -1.30
N HIS A 66 5.54 -18.47 -0.69
CA HIS A 66 6.25 -17.71 0.34
C HIS A 66 5.46 -17.70 1.65
N ASP A 67 6.16 -17.93 2.76
CA ASP A 67 5.55 -17.82 4.09
C ASP A 67 5.38 -16.36 4.53
N TRP A 68 6.30 -15.49 4.10
CA TRP A 68 6.37 -14.05 4.42
C TRP A 68 6.52 -13.23 3.15
N ALA A 69 6.24 -11.93 3.23
CA ALA A 69 6.26 -11.02 2.09
C ALA A 69 7.62 -10.94 1.39
N VAL A 70 8.72 -11.11 2.14
CA VAL A 70 10.09 -11.10 1.63
C VAL A 70 10.94 -12.13 2.37
N GLY A 71 11.56 -13.05 1.62
CA GLY A 71 12.48 -14.05 2.16
C GLY A 71 11.78 -15.09 3.06
N ASN A 72 12.54 -15.66 4.00
CA ASN A 72 12.09 -16.80 4.82
C ASN A 72 11.68 -16.41 6.25
N ASN A 73 11.67 -15.12 6.59
CA ASN A 73 11.40 -14.63 7.95
C ASN A 73 10.41 -13.46 7.93
N LEU A 74 9.73 -13.23 9.05
CA LEU A 74 8.91 -12.03 9.27
C LEU A 74 9.79 -10.77 9.15
N THR A 75 9.34 -9.78 8.37
CA THR A 75 10.05 -8.51 8.16
C THR A 75 9.16 -7.29 8.35
N VAL A 76 9.75 -6.09 8.23
CA VAL A 76 9.01 -4.82 8.19
C VAL A 76 8.05 -4.72 6.99
N ALA A 77 8.28 -5.50 5.92
CA ALA A 77 7.37 -5.56 4.78
C ALA A 77 6.03 -6.19 5.19
N ASP A 78 6.06 -7.27 5.97
CA ASP A 78 4.87 -7.92 6.51
C ASP A 78 4.09 -6.98 7.44
N HIS A 79 4.78 -6.23 8.30
CA HIS A 79 4.17 -5.23 9.17
C HIS A 79 3.43 -4.15 8.37
N SER A 80 4.02 -3.71 7.26
CA SER A 80 3.42 -2.68 6.42
C SER A 80 2.20 -3.20 5.66
N LEU A 81 2.27 -4.43 5.14
CA LEU A 81 1.19 -5.05 4.39
C LEU A 81 0.04 -5.47 5.30
N VAL A 82 0.33 -6.05 6.48
CA VAL A 82 -0.70 -6.61 7.36
C VAL A 82 -1.68 -5.53 7.82
N ALA A 83 -1.20 -4.31 8.10
CA ALA A 83 -2.06 -3.20 8.48
C ALA A 83 -3.12 -2.89 7.42
N THR A 84 -2.75 -2.98 6.14
CA THR A 84 -3.67 -2.74 5.02
C THR A 84 -4.64 -3.91 4.86
N VAL A 85 -4.13 -5.15 4.84
CA VAL A 85 -4.94 -6.35 4.61
C VAL A 85 -5.90 -6.65 5.78
N SER A 86 -5.48 -6.44 7.02
CA SER A 86 -6.35 -6.61 8.20
C SER A 86 -7.47 -5.56 8.22
N THR A 87 -7.20 -4.33 7.77
CA THR A 87 -8.24 -3.29 7.61
C THR A 87 -9.26 -3.71 6.54
N MET A 88 -8.80 -4.28 5.43
CA MET A 88 -9.69 -4.82 4.38
C MET A 88 -10.58 -5.93 4.91
N GLU A 89 -10.01 -6.89 5.66
CA GLU A 89 -10.79 -7.96 6.31
C GLU A 89 -11.81 -7.39 7.31
N ALA A 90 -11.39 -6.47 8.18
CA ALA A 90 -12.25 -5.84 9.19
C ALA A 90 -13.39 -5.01 8.58
N THR A 91 -13.22 -4.50 7.35
CA THR A 91 -14.25 -3.76 6.61
C THR A 91 -15.14 -4.67 5.75
N GLY A 92 -14.97 -5.99 5.85
CA GLY A 92 -15.84 -6.99 5.22
C GLY A 92 -15.41 -7.40 3.81
N ILE A 93 -14.19 -7.09 3.38
CA ILE A 93 -13.65 -7.62 2.12
C ILE A 93 -13.37 -9.11 2.31
N ASP A 94 -14.05 -9.94 1.50
CA ASP A 94 -13.87 -11.38 1.50
C ASP A 94 -12.50 -11.77 0.94
N LEU A 95 -11.60 -12.17 1.84
CA LEU A 95 -10.26 -12.65 1.50
C LEU A 95 -10.22 -14.17 1.22
N ALA A 96 -11.32 -14.91 1.36
CA ALA A 96 -11.32 -16.36 1.19
C ALA A 96 -10.94 -16.78 -0.24
N LYS A 97 -11.18 -15.91 -1.22
CA LYS A 97 -10.77 -16.09 -2.63
C LYS A 97 -9.26 -15.93 -2.85
N HIS A 98 -8.54 -15.42 -1.84
CA HIS A 98 -7.10 -15.18 -1.85
C HIS A 98 -6.44 -16.06 -0.80
N THR A 99 -6.29 -17.36 -1.12
CA THR A 99 -5.82 -18.40 -0.18
C THR A 99 -4.45 -18.09 0.40
N ASN A 100 -3.50 -17.58 -0.40
CA ASN A 100 -2.16 -17.26 0.06
C ASN A 100 -2.19 -16.06 1.02
N ILE A 101 -3.01 -15.05 0.72
CA ILE A 101 -3.24 -13.91 1.63
C ILE A 101 -3.85 -14.39 2.94
N SER A 102 -4.84 -15.28 2.89
CA SER A 102 -5.50 -15.79 4.09
C SER A 102 -4.54 -16.58 4.98
N SER A 103 -3.71 -17.45 4.39
CA SER A 103 -2.69 -18.18 5.13
C SER A 103 -1.62 -17.26 5.71
N TRP A 104 -1.11 -16.30 4.93
CA TRP A 104 -0.15 -15.30 5.38
C TRP A 104 -0.72 -14.41 6.50
N LEU A 105 -1.94 -13.90 6.36
CA LEU A 105 -2.60 -13.08 7.38
C LEU A 105 -2.82 -13.86 8.67
N GLY A 106 -3.21 -15.14 8.58
CA GLY A 106 -3.31 -16.02 9.74
C GLY A 106 -1.97 -16.20 10.47
N ARG A 107 -0.86 -16.35 9.72
CA ARG A 107 0.48 -16.35 10.30
C ARG A 107 0.81 -15.02 10.96
N CYS A 108 0.56 -13.89 10.31
CA CYS A 108 0.77 -12.55 10.88
C CYS A 108 0.02 -12.38 12.21
N LYS A 109 -1.26 -12.74 12.28
CA LYS A 109 -2.09 -12.61 13.50
C LYS A 109 -1.57 -13.42 14.70
N THR A 110 -0.76 -14.46 14.47
CA THR A 110 -0.25 -15.33 15.55
C THR A 110 1.20 -15.03 15.93
N LYS A 111 1.97 -14.38 15.05
CA LYS A 111 3.42 -14.20 15.17
C LYS A 111 3.84 -12.74 15.39
N MET A 112 2.91 -11.80 15.25
CA MET A 112 3.12 -10.35 15.42
C MET A 112 2.52 -9.84 16.72
#